data_AF-A0A2T9ZZX4-F1
#
_entry.id   AF-A0A2T9ZZX4-F1
#
_cell.length_a   1.000
_cell.length_b   1.000
_cell.length_c   1.000
_cell.angle_alpha   90.00
_cell.angle_beta   90.00
_cell.angle_gamma   90.00
#
_symmetry.space_group_name_H-M   'P 1'
#
loop_
_entity.id
_entity.type
_entity.pdbx_description
1 polymer ?
#
loop_
_entity_poly.entity_id
_entity_poly.type
_entity_poly.pdbx_seq_one_letter_code
_entity_poly.pdbx_strand_id
1 'polypeptide(L)'
;QINVFSILENPDAGITQRVPIDDLVDQKSRPGNPDEPWFPCHKDDWVILSDGVRGKVTGISPELVQLVERGGALKTYQTGDFLAASPRNLATNFRIKEVLGISYALQDKSTEIIPQILHDSIQQRAEQEGYGEQLINLRVEFSQANSSSLDITVIADFTGELGDLYNRLRRSIQRWCVDTCTENGWEIPFPQMTLSGTIGKRP
;
A
#
# COMPACT_ATOMS: atom_id res chain seq x y z
N GLN A 1 7.75 55.34 5.40
CA GLN A 1 8.42 54.11 4.92
C GLN A 1 7.33 53.21 4.36
N ILE A 2 7.42 52.83 3.09
CA ILE A 2 6.44 51.94 2.45
C ILE A 2 7.05 50.53 2.50
N ASN A 3 6.42 49.62 3.24
CA ASN A 3 6.86 48.23 3.29
C ASN A 3 6.05 47.43 2.27
N VAL A 4 6.71 46.96 1.21
CA VAL A 4 6.09 46.16 0.15
C VAL A 4 6.32 44.68 0.46
N PHE A 5 5.27 43.87 0.36
CA PHE A 5 5.30 42.43 0.64
C PHE A 5 4.64 41.66 -0.49
N SER A 6 5.07 40.41 -0.64
CA SER A 6 4.43 39.41 -1.49
C SER A 6 3.81 38.31 -0.63
N ILE A 7 2.79 37.65 -1.16
CA ILE A 7 2.20 36.45 -0.57
C ILE A 7 2.57 35.29 -1.50
N LEU A 8 3.28 34.30 -0.97
CA LEU A 8 3.54 33.03 -1.62
C LEU A 8 2.46 32.04 -1.19
N GLU A 9 1.92 31.27 -2.12
CA GLU A 9 0.85 30.30 -1.88
C GLU A 9 1.22 28.95 -2.50
N ASN A 10 1.07 27.88 -1.72
CA ASN A 10 1.05 26.51 -2.21
C ASN A 10 -0.42 26.07 -2.27
N PRO A 11 -1.01 25.96 -3.47
CA PRO A 11 -2.44 25.67 -3.63
C PRO A 11 -2.82 24.26 -3.17
N ASP A 12 -1.93 23.27 -3.36
CA ASP A 12 -2.19 21.87 -3.00
C ASP A 12 -2.17 21.67 -1.47
N ALA A 13 -1.25 22.34 -0.78
CA ALA A 13 -1.15 22.27 0.67
C ALA A 13 -2.01 23.32 1.40
N GLY A 14 -2.58 24.30 0.68
CA GLY A 14 -3.31 25.43 1.27
C GLY A 14 -2.44 26.31 2.18
N ILE A 15 -1.14 26.37 1.94
CA ILE A 15 -0.18 27.10 2.76
C ILE A 15 0.10 28.46 2.13
N THR A 16 0.01 29.53 2.92
CA THR A 16 0.40 30.88 2.50
C THR A 16 1.52 31.44 3.38
N GLN A 17 2.49 32.10 2.77
CA GLN A 17 3.57 32.79 3.47
C GLN A 17 3.72 34.22 2.97
N ARG A 18 3.68 35.18 3.91
CA ARG A 18 3.96 36.58 3.61
C ARG A 18 5.47 36.82 3.71
N VAL A 19 6.06 37.33 2.63
CA VAL A 19 7.50 37.54 2.52
C VAL A 19 7.77 38.99 2.12
N PRO A 20 8.73 39.70 2.77
CA PRO A 20 9.23 40.99 2.30
C PRO A 20 9.71 40.90 0.84
N ILE A 21 9.47 41.94 0.04
CA ILE A 21 9.91 41.91 -1.36
C ILE A 21 11.44 41.83 -1.48
N ASP A 22 12.16 42.40 -0.52
CA ASP A 22 13.63 42.42 -0.48
C ASP A 22 14.22 40.99 -0.43
N ASP A 23 13.53 40.05 0.23
CA ASP A 23 13.96 38.64 0.31
C ASP A 23 13.75 37.89 -1.03
N LEU A 24 12.99 38.46 -1.96
CA LEU A 24 12.64 37.87 -3.25
C LEU A 24 13.42 38.46 -4.43
N VAL A 25 14.16 39.57 -4.24
CA VAL A 25 14.82 40.32 -5.34
C VAL A 25 15.75 39.44 -6.18
N ASP A 26 16.49 38.54 -5.53
CA ASP A 26 17.44 37.66 -6.20
C ASP A 26 16.87 36.26 -6.52
N GLN A 27 15.60 36.01 -6.15
CA GLN A 27 14.94 34.74 -6.39
C GLN A 27 14.29 34.75 -7.78
N LYS A 28 14.40 33.62 -8.49
CA LYS A 28 13.77 33.44 -9.80
C LYS A 28 12.65 32.42 -9.66
N SER A 29 11.42 32.84 -9.96
CA SER A 29 10.33 31.90 -10.16
C SER A 29 10.37 31.33 -11.57
N ARG A 30 9.84 30.13 -11.72
CA ARG A 30 9.45 29.58 -13.03
C ARG A 30 7.92 29.56 -13.10
N PRO A 31 7.32 29.61 -14.29
CA PRO A 31 5.89 29.36 -14.43
C PRO A 31 5.52 28.02 -13.81
N GLY A 32 4.49 28.02 -12.95
CA GLY A 32 3.89 26.79 -12.47
C GLY A 32 3.22 26.05 -13.61
N ASN A 33 3.37 24.73 -13.66
CA ASN A 33 2.59 23.87 -14.53
C ASN A 33 1.39 23.33 -13.72
N PRO A 34 0.14 23.42 -14.22
CA PRO A 34 -1.02 22.82 -13.55
C PRO A 34 -0.87 21.33 -13.21
N ASP A 35 -0.08 20.59 -14.00
CA ASP A 35 0.14 19.14 -13.78
C ASP A 35 1.28 18.85 -12.80
N GLU A 36 1.94 19.87 -12.26
CA GLU A 36 3.06 19.69 -11.35
C GLU A 36 2.58 19.60 -9.89
N PRO A 37 2.83 18.47 -9.20
CA PRO A 37 2.45 18.33 -7.80
C PRO A 37 3.36 19.20 -6.92
N TRP A 38 2.78 20.04 -6.07
CA TRP A 38 3.53 20.86 -5.12
C TRP A 38 3.84 20.13 -3.81
N PHE A 39 3.03 19.14 -3.47
CA PHE A 39 3.19 18.29 -2.29
C PHE A 39 2.73 16.87 -2.64
N PRO A 40 3.31 15.81 -2.04
CA PRO A 40 2.94 14.43 -2.39
C PRO A 40 1.52 14.01 -2.00
N CYS A 41 0.79 14.83 -1.23
CA CYS A 41 -0.57 14.57 -0.79
C CYS A 41 -1.33 15.86 -0.46
N HIS A 42 -2.65 15.71 -0.35
CA HIS A 42 -3.55 16.74 0.13
C HIS A 42 -4.04 16.41 1.53
N LYS A 43 -4.70 17.38 2.15
CA LYS A 43 -5.50 17.11 3.36
C LYS A 43 -6.56 16.05 3.05
N ASP A 44 -6.80 15.18 4.02
CA ASP A 44 -7.72 14.03 3.97
C ASP A 44 -7.25 12.83 3.13
N ASP A 45 -6.11 12.93 2.44
CA ASP A 45 -5.50 11.78 1.78
C ASP A 45 -4.98 10.75 2.79
N TRP A 46 -5.08 9.47 2.44
CA TRP A 46 -4.42 8.39 3.17
C TRP A 46 -3.04 8.13 2.59
N VAL A 47 -2.02 8.11 3.45
CA VAL A 47 -0.64 7.84 3.05
C VAL A 47 -0.05 6.67 3.83
N ILE A 48 0.91 5.98 3.22
CA ILE A 48 1.79 5.02 3.89
C ILE A 48 3.22 5.54 3.81
N LEU A 49 3.89 5.65 4.95
CA LEU A 49 5.27 6.08 5.05
C LEU A 49 6.24 4.87 4.99
N SER A 50 7.53 5.15 4.79
CA SER A 50 8.58 4.12 4.71
C SER A 50 8.76 3.30 5.99
N ASP A 51 8.39 3.84 7.15
CA ASP A 51 8.35 3.14 8.44
C ASP A 51 7.10 2.23 8.60
N GLY A 52 6.24 2.18 7.58
CA GLY A 52 5.00 1.39 7.56
C GLY A 52 3.81 2.09 8.22
N VAL A 53 3.97 3.31 8.73
CA VAL A 53 2.88 4.09 9.31
C VAL A 53 1.86 4.40 8.24
N ARG A 54 0.59 4.16 8.57
CA ARG A 54 -0.55 4.46 7.69
C ARG A 54 -1.52 5.38 8.40
N GLY A 55 -1.66 6.60 7.89
CA GLY A 55 -2.52 7.61 8.48
C GLY A 55 -3.18 8.49 7.43
N LYS A 56 -4.25 9.14 7.84
CA LYS A 56 -4.91 10.20 7.07
C LYS A 56 -4.23 11.53 7.37
N VAL A 57 -3.89 12.29 6.33
CA VAL A 57 -3.33 13.63 6.47
C VAL A 57 -4.40 14.56 7.02
N THR A 58 -4.14 15.20 8.15
CA THR A 58 -5.09 16.10 8.83
C THR A 58 -4.66 17.55 8.78
N GLY A 59 -3.36 17.80 8.66
CA GLY A 59 -2.79 19.15 8.53
C GLY A 59 -1.42 19.11 7.86
N ILE A 60 -1.14 20.14 7.06
CA ILE A 60 0.12 20.38 6.38
C ILE A 60 0.50 21.85 6.67
N SER A 61 1.70 22.08 7.18
CA SER A 61 2.29 23.41 7.36
C SER A 61 3.76 23.39 6.86
N PRO A 62 4.41 24.56 6.73
CA PRO A 62 5.83 24.60 6.38
C PRO A 62 6.71 23.78 7.34
N GLU A 63 6.34 23.71 8.61
CA GLU A 63 7.10 23.06 9.67
C GLU A 63 6.63 21.63 9.93
N LEU A 64 5.33 21.38 9.92
CA LEU A 64 4.74 20.14 10.42
C LEU A 64 3.75 19.50 9.46
N VAL A 65 3.74 18.16 9.44
CA VAL A 65 2.68 17.35 8.84
C VAL A 65 2.04 16.48 9.91
N GLN A 66 0.72 16.50 10.00
CA GLN A 66 -0.05 15.73 10.97
C GLN A 66 -0.82 14.61 10.31
N LEU A 67 -0.62 13.39 10.80
CA LEU A 67 -1.33 12.19 10.39
C LEU A 67 -2.20 11.69 11.54
N VAL A 68 -3.40 11.21 11.25
CA VAL A 68 -4.21 10.42 12.18
C VAL A 68 -4.27 8.97 11.71
N GLU A 69 -3.79 8.07 12.54
CA GLU A 69 -3.87 6.63 12.28
C GLU A 69 -5.30 6.13 12.50
N ARG A 70 -5.63 5.01 11.85
CA ARG A 70 -6.91 4.35 12.11
C ARG A 70 -6.96 3.89 13.58
N GLY A 71 -7.91 4.44 14.34
CA GLY A 71 -7.98 4.29 15.80
C GLY A 71 -7.78 5.62 16.55
N GLY A 72 -7.40 6.70 15.85
CA GLY A 72 -7.38 8.06 16.38
C GLY A 72 -6.04 8.52 16.93
N ALA A 73 -4.98 7.69 16.87
CA ALA A 73 -3.65 8.11 17.27
C ALA A 73 -3.11 9.20 16.33
N LEU A 74 -2.64 10.30 16.91
CA LEU A 74 -2.05 11.40 16.16
C LEU A 74 -0.53 11.20 16.06
N LYS A 75 0.02 11.34 14.86
CA LYS A 75 1.46 11.44 14.62
C LYS A 75 1.76 12.77 13.95
N THR A 76 2.82 13.41 14.43
CA THR A 76 3.29 14.68 13.89
C THR A 76 4.72 14.49 13.41
N TYR A 77 4.99 14.90 12.19
CA TYR A 77 6.30 14.86 11.56
C TYR A 77 6.76 16.29 11.30
N GLN A 78 8.07 16.54 11.37
CA GLN A 78 8.61 17.70 10.67
C GLN A 78 8.38 17.50 9.16
N THR A 79 8.09 18.56 8.42
CA THR A 79 7.80 18.45 6.97
C THR A 79 8.96 17.81 6.22
N GLY A 80 10.21 18.13 6.58
CA GLY A 80 11.39 17.47 6.01
C GLY A 80 11.44 15.96 6.28
N ASP A 81 11.13 15.53 7.50
CA ASP A 81 11.10 14.11 7.88
C ASP A 81 9.96 13.36 7.18
N PHE A 82 8.80 14.00 7.04
CA PHE A 82 7.67 13.43 6.30
C PHE A 82 8.04 13.18 4.83
N LEU A 83 8.67 14.15 4.17
CA LEU A 83 9.13 14.02 2.79
C LEU A 83 10.23 12.96 2.66
N ALA A 84 11.18 12.94 3.60
CA ALA A 84 12.24 11.92 3.65
C ALA A 84 11.66 10.50 3.86
N ALA A 85 10.53 10.37 4.56
CA ALA A 85 9.82 9.11 4.75
C ALA A 85 9.08 8.62 3.48
N SER A 86 9.22 9.31 2.33
CA SER A 86 8.73 8.87 1.02
C SER A 86 7.24 8.49 1.05
N PRO A 87 6.33 9.46 1.31
CA PRO A 87 4.92 9.19 1.52
C PRO A 87 4.29 8.59 0.27
N ARG A 88 3.78 7.38 0.39
CA ARG A 88 3.01 6.71 -0.65
C ARG A 88 1.54 7.08 -0.50
N ASN A 89 1.07 7.99 -1.34
CA ASN A 89 -0.32 8.42 -1.37
C ASN A 89 -1.24 7.34 -1.94
N LEU A 90 -2.33 7.03 -1.23
CA LEU A 90 -3.34 6.05 -1.61
C LEU A 90 -4.57 6.68 -2.24
N ALA A 91 -4.73 8.01 -2.23
CA ALA A 91 -5.95 8.70 -2.64
C ALA A 91 -6.26 8.59 -4.14
N THR A 92 -5.26 8.35 -4.98
CA THR A 92 -5.49 8.11 -6.41
C THR A 92 -6.05 6.71 -6.62
N ASN A 93 -5.20 5.69 -6.50
CA ASN A 93 -5.50 4.26 -6.54
C ASN A 93 -4.36 3.55 -5.81
N PHE A 94 -4.55 2.30 -5.41
CA PHE A 94 -3.45 1.53 -4.82
C PHE A 94 -3.53 0.05 -5.15
N ARG A 95 -2.36 -0.59 -5.12
CA ARG A 95 -2.21 -2.03 -5.34
C ARG A 95 -1.90 -2.75 -4.04
N ILE A 96 -2.58 -3.86 -3.81
CA ILE A 96 -2.24 -4.84 -2.79
C ILE A 96 -1.71 -6.09 -3.50
N LYS A 97 -0.55 -6.57 -3.04
CA LYS A 97 0.07 -7.81 -3.51
C LYS A 97 0.24 -8.76 -2.34
N GLU A 98 -0.42 -9.91 -2.41
CA GLU A 98 -0.34 -10.96 -1.41
C GLU A 98 0.11 -12.27 -2.06
N VAL A 99 0.78 -13.11 -1.27
CA VAL A 99 1.30 -14.41 -1.72
C VAL A 99 0.66 -15.51 -0.89
N LEU A 100 0.24 -16.57 -1.57
CA LEU A 100 -0.24 -17.82 -1.01
C LEU A 100 0.70 -18.93 -1.46
N GLY A 101 1.23 -19.71 -0.52
CA GLY A 101 1.93 -20.95 -0.82
C GLY A 101 0.96 -22.13 -0.87
N ILE A 102 1.06 -22.98 -1.89
CA ILE A 102 0.36 -24.27 -1.96
C ILE A 102 1.36 -25.43 -2.00
N SER A 103 0.92 -26.62 -1.59
CA SER A 103 1.75 -27.83 -1.58
C SER A 103 2.20 -28.24 -2.99
N TYR A 104 3.41 -28.81 -3.10
CA TYR A 104 3.90 -29.40 -4.35
C TYR A 104 3.04 -30.57 -4.84
N ALA A 105 2.22 -31.18 -3.98
CA ALA A 105 1.23 -32.17 -4.38
C ALA A 105 0.20 -31.63 -5.38
N LEU A 106 0.08 -30.31 -5.51
CA LEU A 106 -0.86 -29.61 -6.40
C LEU A 106 -0.18 -29.05 -7.66
N GLN A 107 1.04 -29.50 -7.97
CA GLN A 107 1.87 -28.96 -9.06
C GLN A 107 1.16 -28.97 -10.42
N ASP A 108 0.45 -30.04 -10.73
CA ASP A 108 -0.31 -30.21 -11.98
C ASP A 108 -1.40 -29.15 -12.20
N LYS A 109 -1.89 -28.55 -11.11
CA LYS A 109 -2.94 -27.52 -11.11
C LYS A 109 -2.41 -26.10 -10.84
N SER A 110 -1.15 -25.98 -10.44
CA SER A 110 -0.60 -24.76 -9.84
C SER A 110 -0.47 -23.57 -10.80
N THR A 111 -0.35 -23.79 -12.10
CA THR A 111 -0.10 -22.72 -13.08
C THR A 111 -1.34 -22.22 -13.81
N GLU A 112 -2.46 -22.95 -13.76
CA GLU A 112 -3.67 -22.62 -14.52
C GLU A 112 -4.94 -22.76 -13.65
N ILE A 113 -5.24 -23.98 -13.17
CA ILE A 113 -6.50 -24.29 -12.49
C ILE A 113 -6.64 -23.54 -11.15
N ILE A 114 -5.61 -23.59 -10.30
CA ILE A 114 -5.66 -22.94 -8.99
C ILE A 114 -5.71 -21.41 -9.11
N PRO A 115 -4.87 -20.75 -9.92
CA PRO A 115 -4.98 -19.32 -10.18
C PRO A 115 -6.38 -18.90 -10.65
N GLN A 116 -6.98 -19.64 -11.59
CA GLN A 116 -8.32 -19.33 -12.10
C GLN A 116 -9.40 -19.41 -11.02
N ILE A 117 -9.42 -20.51 -10.24
CA ILE A 117 -10.43 -20.67 -9.18
C ILE A 117 -10.21 -19.65 -8.05
N LEU A 118 -8.97 -19.33 -7.69
CA LEU A 118 -8.67 -18.27 -6.72
C LEU A 118 -9.15 -16.91 -7.22
N HIS A 119 -8.91 -16.58 -8.49
CA HIS A 119 -9.40 -15.35 -9.10
C HIS A 119 -10.92 -15.23 -8.94
N ASP A 120 -11.66 -16.25 -9.38
CA ASP A 120 -13.13 -16.21 -9.40
C ASP A 120 -13.71 -16.14 -7.98
N SER A 121 -13.14 -16.89 -7.03
CA SER A 121 -13.53 -16.87 -5.62
C SER A 121 -13.24 -15.51 -4.96
N ILE A 122 -12.06 -14.92 -5.21
CA ILE A 122 -11.69 -13.62 -4.65
C ILE A 122 -12.56 -12.51 -5.23
N GLN A 123 -12.84 -12.53 -6.54
CA GLN A 123 -13.74 -11.59 -7.19
C GLN A 123 -15.14 -11.66 -6.56
N GLN A 124 -15.71 -12.87 -6.45
CA GLN A 124 -17.02 -13.08 -5.86
C GLN A 124 -17.10 -12.58 -4.41
N ARG A 125 -16.08 -12.85 -3.59
CA ARG A 125 -16.06 -12.42 -2.19
C ARG A 125 -15.84 -10.93 -2.03
N ALA A 126 -15.03 -10.31 -2.91
CA ALA A 126 -14.89 -8.86 -2.94
C ALA A 126 -16.24 -8.19 -3.23
N GLU A 127 -17.04 -8.73 -4.15
CA GLU A 127 -18.40 -8.25 -4.42
C GLU A 127 -19.34 -8.45 -3.22
N GLN A 128 -19.36 -9.65 -2.62
CA GLN A 128 -20.19 -9.96 -1.45
C GLN A 128 -19.89 -9.08 -0.24
N GLU A 129 -18.63 -8.67 -0.07
CA GLU A 129 -18.19 -7.80 1.03
C GLU A 129 -18.28 -6.31 0.69
N GLY A 130 -18.79 -5.96 -0.49
CA GLY A 130 -19.05 -4.57 -0.88
C GLY A 130 -17.82 -3.81 -1.38
N TYR A 131 -16.80 -4.51 -1.87
CA TYR A 131 -15.60 -3.92 -2.48
C TYR A 131 -15.58 -4.03 -4.02
N GLY A 132 -16.58 -4.67 -4.62
CA GLY A 132 -16.61 -4.96 -6.06
C GLY A 132 -16.54 -3.73 -6.95
N GLU A 133 -17.24 -2.65 -6.59
CA GLU A 133 -17.24 -1.39 -7.37
C GLU A 133 -15.87 -0.69 -7.34
N GLN A 134 -15.16 -0.81 -6.23
CA GLN A 134 -13.84 -0.20 -6.02
C GLN A 134 -12.67 -1.10 -6.46
N LEU A 135 -12.93 -2.36 -6.82
CA LEU A 135 -11.93 -3.29 -7.33
C LEU A 135 -11.73 -3.03 -8.84
N ILE A 136 -10.64 -2.35 -9.18
CA ILE A 136 -10.34 -1.93 -10.56
C ILE A 136 -9.82 -3.11 -11.39
N ASN A 137 -8.96 -3.93 -10.79
CA ASN A 137 -8.31 -5.05 -11.46
C ASN A 137 -7.91 -6.11 -10.44
N LEU A 138 -8.08 -7.38 -10.81
CA LEU A 138 -7.66 -8.54 -10.05
C LEU A 138 -6.86 -9.46 -10.96
N ARG A 139 -5.67 -9.88 -10.51
CA ARG A 139 -4.87 -10.91 -11.16
C ARG A 139 -4.42 -11.93 -10.14
N VAL A 140 -4.49 -13.18 -10.53
CA VAL A 140 -3.95 -14.30 -9.75
C VAL A 140 -3.05 -15.11 -10.66
N GLU A 141 -1.79 -15.25 -10.29
CA GLU A 141 -0.75 -15.80 -11.17
C GLU A 141 0.20 -16.69 -10.36
N PHE A 142 0.69 -17.75 -10.99
CA PHE A 142 1.82 -18.50 -10.45
C PHE A 142 3.07 -17.60 -10.38
N SER A 143 3.72 -17.54 -9.23
CA SER A 143 4.87 -16.68 -8.99
C SER A 143 6.18 -17.42 -9.13
N GLN A 144 6.37 -18.50 -8.37
CA GLN A 144 7.62 -19.27 -8.32
C GLN A 144 7.43 -20.61 -7.62
N ALA A 145 8.33 -21.55 -7.92
CA ALA A 145 8.55 -22.73 -7.10
C ALA A 145 9.57 -22.40 -6.00
N ASN A 146 9.13 -22.38 -4.75
CA ASN A 146 9.94 -22.02 -3.57
C ASN A 146 10.38 -23.28 -2.81
N SER A 147 11.23 -23.13 -1.79
CA SER A 147 11.85 -24.24 -1.05
C SER A 147 10.85 -25.26 -0.45
N SER A 148 9.65 -24.82 -0.10
CA SER A 148 8.61 -25.67 0.53
C SER A 148 7.19 -25.38 0.04
N SER A 149 7.04 -24.54 -0.99
CA SER A 149 5.74 -24.14 -1.54
C SER A 149 5.83 -23.85 -3.04
N LEU A 150 4.70 -23.99 -3.72
CA LEU A 150 4.43 -23.34 -5.00
C LEU A 150 3.72 -22.03 -4.69
N ASP A 151 4.34 -20.90 -4.99
CA ASP A 151 3.83 -19.59 -4.61
C ASP A 151 2.89 -19.05 -5.69
N ILE A 152 1.66 -18.71 -5.30
CA ILE A 152 0.67 -17.99 -6.12
C ILE A 152 0.61 -16.55 -5.62
N THR A 153 0.73 -15.59 -6.53
CA THR A 153 0.56 -14.17 -6.23
C THR A 153 -0.85 -13.72 -6.57
N VAL A 154 -1.49 -13.02 -5.63
CA VAL A 154 -2.72 -12.25 -5.86
C VAL A 154 -2.37 -10.77 -5.92
N ILE A 155 -2.78 -10.10 -6.99
CA ILE A 155 -2.60 -8.67 -7.23
C ILE A 155 -3.98 -8.05 -7.38
N ALA A 156 -4.35 -7.16 -6.46
CA ALA A 156 -5.62 -6.44 -6.50
C ALA A 156 -5.38 -4.93 -6.50
N ASP A 157 -5.97 -4.23 -7.47
CA ASP A 157 -5.93 -2.78 -7.60
C ASP A 157 -7.26 -2.20 -7.14
N PHE A 158 -7.21 -1.24 -6.23
CA PHE A 158 -8.40 -0.59 -5.67
C PHE A 158 -8.39 0.91 -5.93
N THR A 159 -9.58 1.50 -5.99
CA THR A 159 -9.74 2.96 -5.96
C THR A 159 -9.21 3.54 -4.66
N GLY A 160 -8.76 4.80 -4.71
CA GLY A 160 -8.24 5.47 -3.53
C GLY A 160 -9.25 5.69 -2.40
N GLU A 161 -10.55 5.58 -2.71
CA GLU A 161 -11.65 5.62 -1.73
C GLU A 161 -11.47 4.60 -0.60
N LEU A 162 -10.85 3.45 -0.87
CA LEU A 162 -10.61 2.40 0.12
C LEU A 162 -9.26 2.52 0.84
N GLY A 163 -8.56 3.66 0.72
CA GLY A 163 -7.24 3.88 1.33
C GLY A 163 -7.23 3.67 2.85
N ASP A 164 -8.32 4.02 3.54
CA ASP A 164 -8.51 3.80 4.99
C ASP A 164 -8.68 2.30 5.35
N LEU A 165 -9.05 1.47 4.37
CA LEU A 165 -9.21 0.03 4.48
C LEU A 165 -8.01 -0.77 3.97
N TYR A 166 -6.92 -0.16 3.50
CA TYR A 166 -5.74 -0.86 2.95
C TYR A 166 -5.34 -2.13 3.73
N ASN A 167 -5.11 -2.01 5.05
CA ASN A 167 -4.71 -3.15 5.89
C ASN A 167 -5.83 -4.18 6.10
N ARG A 168 -7.10 -3.76 6.03
CA ARG A 168 -8.26 -4.66 6.09
C ARG A 168 -8.35 -5.46 4.79
N LEU A 169 -8.31 -4.80 3.63
CA LEU A 169 -8.33 -5.46 2.32
C LEU A 169 -7.19 -6.46 2.18
N ARG A 170 -5.98 -6.10 2.63
CA ARG A 170 -4.83 -7.00 2.68
C ARG A 170 -5.14 -8.30 3.42
N ARG A 171 -5.76 -8.19 4.60
CA ARG A 171 -6.17 -9.37 5.40
C ARG A 171 -7.35 -10.11 4.79
N SER A 172 -8.29 -9.41 4.16
CA SER A 172 -9.41 -10.03 3.46
C SER A 172 -8.92 -10.90 2.31
N ILE A 173 -8.01 -10.40 1.47
CA ILE A 173 -7.41 -11.18 0.37
C ILE A 173 -6.76 -12.46 0.90
N GLN A 174 -5.93 -12.36 1.94
CA GLN A 174 -5.32 -13.54 2.57
C GLN A 174 -6.36 -14.52 3.12
N ARG A 175 -7.39 -14.02 3.81
CA ARG A 175 -8.48 -14.87 4.32
C ARG A 175 -9.22 -15.57 3.18
N TRP A 176 -9.58 -14.86 2.12
CA TRP A 176 -10.24 -15.46 0.96
C TRP A 176 -9.37 -16.52 0.28
N CYS A 177 -8.06 -16.34 0.22
CA CYS A 177 -7.14 -17.38 -0.25
C CYS A 177 -7.25 -18.66 0.60
N VAL A 178 -7.16 -18.52 1.93
CA VAL A 178 -7.24 -19.66 2.87
C VAL A 178 -8.60 -20.36 2.82
N ASP A 179 -9.69 -19.58 2.78
CA ASP A 179 -11.05 -20.12 2.70
C ASP A 179 -11.22 -20.92 1.39
N THR A 180 -10.72 -20.40 0.27
CA THR A 180 -10.76 -21.09 -1.04
C THR A 180 -9.95 -22.38 -1.04
N CYS A 181 -8.75 -22.37 -0.43
CA CYS A 181 -7.96 -23.59 -0.27
C CYS A 181 -8.72 -24.65 0.53
N THR A 182 -9.38 -24.23 1.62
CA THR A 182 -10.15 -25.14 2.47
C THR A 182 -11.32 -25.77 1.71
N GLU A 183 -12.08 -24.97 0.96
CA GLU A 183 -13.22 -25.42 0.16
C GLU A 183 -12.83 -26.41 -0.95
N ASN A 184 -11.62 -26.27 -1.51
CA ASN A 184 -11.10 -27.11 -2.58
C ASN A 184 -10.18 -28.24 -2.11
N GLY A 185 -9.95 -28.37 -0.80
CA GLY A 185 -9.04 -29.36 -0.22
C GLY A 185 -7.58 -29.16 -0.64
N TRP A 186 -7.16 -27.93 -0.89
CA TRP A 186 -5.78 -27.59 -1.23
C TRP A 186 -4.94 -27.39 0.03
N GLU A 187 -3.90 -28.18 0.15
CA GLU A 187 -2.97 -28.10 1.26
C GLU A 187 -2.11 -26.83 1.17
N ILE A 188 -2.12 -26.03 2.25
CA ILE A 188 -1.18 -24.94 2.49
C ILE A 188 0.02 -25.54 3.23
N PRO A 189 1.23 -25.49 2.65
CA PRO A 189 2.38 -26.19 3.21
C PRO A 189 2.90 -25.47 4.45
N PHE A 190 3.43 -26.26 5.38
CA PHE A 190 4.22 -25.77 6.51
C PHE A 190 5.68 -26.24 6.33
N PRO A 191 6.68 -25.46 6.78
CA PRO A 191 8.06 -25.84 6.66
C PRO A 191 8.32 -27.20 7.33
N GLN A 192 8.79 -28.17 6.56
CA GLN A 192 9.23 -29.47 7.09
C GLN A 192 10.76 -29.47 7.23
N MET A 193 11.25 -29.87 8.40
CA MET A 193 12.68 -30.05 8.66
C MET A 193 13.02 -31.54 8.55
N THR A 194 13.71 -31.93 7.48
CA THR A 194 14.19 -33.31 7.31
C THR A 194 15.51 -33.49 8.06
N LEU A 195 15.50 -34.22 9.18
CA LEU A 195 16.71 -34.60 9.92
C LEU A 195 17.32 -35.87 9.33
N SER A 196 18.42 -35.72 8.59
CA SER A 196 19.24 -36.85 8.13
C SER A 196 20.32 -37.18 9.18
N GLY A 197 19.98 -38.04 10.15
CA GLY A 197 20.93 -38.54 11.15
C GLY A 197 21.53 -39.89 10.76
N THR A 198 22.84 -39.96 10.52
CA THR A 198 23.57 -41.23 10.48
C THR A 198 23.77 -41.74 11.89
N ILE A 199 23.08 -42.82 12.26
CA ILE A 199 23.36 -43.53 13.52
C ILE A 199 24.75 -44.16 13.39
N GLY A 200 25.77 -43.47 13.89
CA GLY A 200 27.10 -44.06 14.07
C GLY A 200 26.97 -45.29 14.97
N LYS A 201 27.24 -46.48 14.41
CA LYS A 201 27.44 -47.68 15.22
C LYS A 201 28.56 -47.37 16.20
N ARG A 202 28.25 -47.38 17.50
CA ARG A 202 29.26 -47.24 18.55
C ARG A 202 30.19 -48.47 18.51
N PRO A 203 31.50 -48.28 18.72
CA PRO A 203 32.48 -49.38 18.76
C PRO A 203 32.22 -50.34 19.92
#